data_AF-A0A1Y2VXR0-F1
#
_entry.id   AF-A0A1Y2VXR0-F1
#
_cell.length_a   1.000
_cell.length_b   1.000
_cell.length_c   1.000
_cell.angle_alpha   90.00
_cell.angle_beta   90.00
_cell.angle_gamma   90.00
#
_symmetry.space_group_name_H-M   'P 1'
#
loop_
_entity.id
_entity.type
_entity.pdbx_description
1 polymer ?
#
loop_
_entity_poly.entity_id
_entity_poly.type
_entity_poly.pdbx_seq_one_letter_code
_entity_poly.pdbx_strand_id
1 'polypeptide(L)'
;SGPAPQPKRKPLTKEQREFLSSALRVNQAGELAATLIYTAQTPPLVNAHPHLRPLMAHMYDQEEGHFNTFNSLIAKHRVRPTALYPVWSVLATGLGWSTAVMGREAAMACTEAVETEIGGHYNNQIRTMLEMFEQWEAEGYEVGEELQQLVQTLRRIRDEELEHLDHAVDNDAKKAEPHWLLTGAIRLGCRGAIWVSERV
;
A
#
# COMPACT_ATOMS: atom_id res chain seq x y z
N SER A 1 -22.75 -14.80 39.52
CA SER A 1 -22.51 -14.03 38.29
C SER A 1 -22.74 -14.97 37.11
N GLY A 2 -23.76 -14.72 36.29
CA GLY A 2 -23.98 -15.52 35.08
C GLY A 2 -22.87 -15.28 34.05
N PRO A 3 -22.62 -16.22 33.13
CA PRO A 3 -21.69 -15.99 32.02
C PRO A 3 -22.16 -14.76 31.23
N ALA A 4 -21.22 -13.90 30.86
CA ALA A 4 -21.50 -12.78 29.96
C ALA A 4 -22.14 -13.31 28.66
N PRO A 5 -23.15 -12.63 28.10
CA PRO A 5 -23.75 -13.04 26.84
C PRO A 5 -22.65 -13.15 25.77
N GLN A 6 -22.62 -14.25 25.03
CA GLN A 6 -21.63 -14.42 23.97
C GLN A 6 -21.88 -13.41 22.84
N PRO A 7 -20.81 -12.79 22.31
CA PRO A 7 -20.96 -11.78 21.28
C PRO A 7 -21.59 -12.37 20.02
N LYS A 8 -22.66 -11.75 19.54
CA LYS A 8 -23.40 -12.23 18.36
C LYS A 8 -22.63 -11.83 17.10
N ARG A 9 -21.78 -12.71 16.59
CA ARG A 9 -20.95 -12.47 15.40
C ARG A 9 -21.57 -13.06 14.14
N LYS A 10 -21.44 -12.36 13.01
CA LYS A 10 -21.92 -12.79 11.70
C LYS A 10 -20.77 -13.42 10.90
N PRO A 11 -20.94 -14.59 10.27
CA PRO A 11 -19.94 -15.09 9.32
C PRO A 11 -19.91 -14.17 8.10
N LEU A 12 -18.73 -13.95 7.53
CA LEU A 12 -18.57 -13.18 6.30
C LEU A 12 -19.44 -13.77 5.17
N THR A 13 -20.01 -12.93 4.31
CA THR A 13 -20.60 -13.40 3.05
C THR A 13 -19.51 -13.83 2.07
N LYS A 14 -19.90 -14.39 0.91
CA LYS A 14 -18.94 -14.74 -0.14
C LYS A 14 -18.26 -13.48 -0.68
N GLU A 15 -19.05 -12.45 -0.95
CA GLU A 15 -18.62 -11.17 -1.50
C GLU A 15 -17.63 -10.47 -0.56
N GLN A 16 -17.92 -10.49 0.75
CA GLN A 16 -17.04 -9.91 1.76
C GLN A 16 -15.70 -10.66 1.88
N ARG A 17 -15.72 -12.00 1.79
CA ARG A 17 -14.49 -12.80 1.75
C ARG A 17 -13.67 -12.52 0.50
N GLU A 18 -14.33 -12.41 -0.66
CA GLU A 18 -13.68 -12.11 -1.93
C GLU A 18 -13.06 -10.72 -1.92
N PHE A 19 -13.77 -9.72 -1.39
CA PHE A 19 -13.25 -8.37 -1.16
C PHE A 19 -12.00 -8.39 -0.28
N LEU A 20 -12.05 -9.00 0.91
CA LEU A 20 -10.90 -9.05 1.83
C LEU A 20 -9.71 -9.81 1.23
N SER A 21 -9.97 -10.90 0.51
CA SER A 21 -8.91 -11.67 -0.16
C SER A 21 -8.25 -10.86 -1.29
N SER A 22 -9.05 -10.10 -2.05
CA SER A 22 -8.55 -9.20 -3.08
C SER A 22 -7.72 -8.07 -2.49
N ALA A 23 -8.25 -7.40 -1.46
CA ALA A 23 -7.59 -6.31 -0.74
C ALA A 23 -6.22 -6.74 -0.19
N LEU A 24 -6.15 -7.86 0.53
CA LEU A 24 -4.88 -8.36 1.08
C LEU A 24 -3.87 -8.75 -0.01
N ARG A 25 -4.33 -9.29 -1.14
CA ARG A 25 -3.45 -9.62 -2.27
C ARG A 25 -2.86 -8.37 -2.91
N VAL A 26 -3.69 -7.36 -3.14
CA VAL A 26 -3.24 -6.10 -3.74
C VAL A 26 -2.30 -5.36 -2.82
N ASN A 27 -2.59 -5.28 -1.52
CA ASN A 27 -1.70 -4.66 -0.54
C ASN A 27 -0.34 -5.35 -0.55
N GLN A 28 -0.31 -6.68 -0.43
CA GLN A 28 0.95 -7.43 -0.46
C GLN A 28 1.78 -7.18 -1.73
N ALA A 29 1.12 -7.10 -2.90
CA ALA A 29 1.78 -6.80 -4.17
C ALA A 29 2.25 -5.34 -4.26
N GLY A 30 1.48 -4.40 -3.69
CA GLY A 30 1.80 -2.98 -3.58
C GLY A 30 3.05 -2.75 -2.73
N GLU A 31 3.07 -3.28 -1.51
CA GLU A 31 4.22 -3.14 -0.60
C GLU A 31 5.50 -3.77 -1.18
N LEU A 32 5.37 -4.91 -1.89
CA LEU A 32 6.50 -5.48 -2.61
C LEU A 32 7.03 -4.53 -3.68
N ALA A 33 6.13 -3.91 -4.45
CA ALA A 33 6.51 -2.97 -5.49
C ALA A 33 7.17 -1.71 -4.89
N ALA A 34 6.62 -1.15 -3.83
CA ALA A 34 7.18 0.01 -3.13
C ALA A 34 8.57 -0.30 -2.55
N THR A 35 8.72 -1.43 -1.86
CA THR A 35 10.03 -1.92 -1.38
C THR A 35 11.07 -2.00 -2.52
N LEU A 36 10.69 -2.54 -3.68
CA LEU A 36 11.57 -2.66 -4.84
C LEU A 36 11.89 -1.30 -5.48
N ILE A 37 10.93 -0.37 -5.51
CA ILE A 37 11.14 0.99 -5.98
C ILE A 37 12.19 1.68 -5.10
N TYR A 38 12.04 1.66 -3.77
CA TYR A 38 13.01 2.27 -2.87
C TYR A 38 14.38 1.60 -2.92
N THR A 39 14.41 0.27 -3.01
CA THR A 39 15.65 -0.49 -3.21
C THR A 39 16.39 0.00 -4.46
N ALA A 40 15.66 0.20 -5.56
CA ALA A 40 16.23 0.62 -6.83
C ALA A 40 16.59 2.11 -6.88
N GLN A 41 15.80 2.96 -6.22
CA GLN A 41 16.02 4.41 -6.16
C GLN A 41 17.21 4.79 -5.26
N THR A 42 17.41 4.04 -4.16
CA THR A 42 18.35 4.43 -3.11
C THR A 42 19.78 4.62 -3.61
N PRO A 43 20.43 3.67 -4.33
CA PRO A 43 21.84 3.81 -4.67
C PRO A 43 22.15 5.05 -5.55
N PRO A 44 21.42 5.33 -6.66
CA PRO A 44 21.67 6.55 -7.43
C PRO A 44 21.43 7.83 -6.61
N LEU A 45 20.34 7.87 -5.83
CA LEU A 45 19.99 9.05 -5.05
C LEU A 45 21.00 9.36 -3.96
N VAL A 46 21.40 8.37 -3.15
CA VAL A 46 22.33 8.62 -2.03
C VAL A 46 23.78 8.84 -2.47
N ASN A 47 24.11 8.46 -3.71
CA ASN A 47 25.38 8.78 -4.33
C ASN A 47 25.41 10.24 -4.80
N ALA A 48 24.34 10.72 -5.44
CA ALA A 48 24.23 12.11 -5.89
C ALA A 48 23.90 13.10 -4.74
N HIS A 49 23.12 12.64 -3.76
CA HIS A 49 22.61 13.43 -2.65
C HIS A 49 22.79 12.68 -1.31
N PRO A 50 24.02 12.63 -0.76
CA PRO A 50 24.31 11.83 0.44
C PRO A 50 23.48 12.18 1.68
N HIS A 51 22.96 13.40 1.78
CA HIS A 51 22.08 13.83 2.87
C HIS A 51 20.72 13.12 2.88
N LEU A 52 20.29 12.51 1.77
CA LEU A 52 19.04 11.74 1.68
C LEU A 52 19.16 10.33 2.26
N ARG A 53 20.36 9.86 2.65
CA ARG A 53 20.56 8.50 3.20
C ARG A 53 19.60 8.17 4.35
N PRO A 54 19.43 9.02 5.38
CA PRO A 54 18.53 8.71 6.49
C PRO A 54 17.07 8.61 6.03
N LEU A 55 16.65 9.50 5.12
CA LEU A 55 15.28 9.52 4.60
C LEU A 55 14.98 8.25 3.77
N MET A 56 15.86 7.92 2.82
CA MET A 56 15.67 6.72 1.98
C MET A 56 15.67 5.43 2.81
N ALA A 57 16.51 5.37 3.86
CA ALA A 57 16.52 4.23 4.78
C ALA A 57 15.22 4.16 5.59
N HIS A 58 14.75 5.29 6.12
CA HIS A 58 13.50 5.36 6.89
C HIS A 58 12.30 4.86 6.09
N MET A 59 12.12 5.37 4.86
CA MET A 59 11.02 4.98 3.99
C MET A 59 11.12 3.50 3.59
N TYR A 60 12.31 3.01 3.24
CA TYR A 60 12.53 1.58 2.96
C TYR A 60 12.17 0.69 4.17
N ASP A 61 12.59 1.06 5.38
CA ASP A 61 12.34 0.28 6.58
C ASP A 61 10.84 0.19 6.90
N GLN A 62 10.07 1.25 6.63
CA GLN A 62 8.60 1.24 6.73
C GLN A 62 7.98 0.29 5.71
N GLU A 63 8.33 0.42 4.42
CA GLU A 63 7.83 -0.48 3.37
C GLU A 63 8.14 -1.95 3.63
N GLU A 64 9.35 -2.26 4.09
CA GLU A 64 9.72 -3.63 4.45
C GLU A 64 8.84 -4.14 5.61
N GLY A 65 8.56 -3.27 6.59
CA GLY A 65 7.62 -3.55 7.68
C GLY A 65 6.18 -3.81 7.20
N HIS A 66 5.69 -2.99 6.25
CA HIS A 66 4.37 -3.17 5.64
C HIS A 66 4.31 -4.48 4.85
N PHE A 67 5.32 -4.75 4.03
CA PHE A 67 5.42 -5.98 3.25
C PHE A 67 5.42 -7.22 4.13
N ASN A 68 6.19 -7.20 5.22
CA ASN A 68 6.20 -8.29 6.21
C ASN A 68 4.85 -8.49 6.89
N THR A 69 4.15 -7.39 7.19
CA THR A 69 2.79 -7.40 7.74
C THR A 69 1.84 -8.12 6.78
N PHE A 70 1.82 -7.73 5.50
CA PHE A 70 0.92 -8.35 4.53
C PHE A 70 1.30 -9.78 4.16
N ASN A 71 2.59 -10.12 4.09
CA ASN A 71 3.04 -11.51 3.94
C ASN A 71 2.47 -12.40 5.06
N SER A 72 2.49 -11.90 6.30
CA SER A 72 1.92 -12.60 7.45
C SER A 72 0.40 -12.74 7.33
N LEU A 73 -0.30 -11.69 6.92
CA LEU A 73 -1.75 -11.71 6.75
C LEU A 73 -2.20 -12.64 5.61
N ILE A 74 -1.55 -12.60 4.44
CA ILE A 74 -1.92 -13.48 3.33
C ILE A 74 -1.65 -14.95 3.68
N ALA A 75 -0.57 -15.25 4.41
CA ALA A 75 -0.26 -16.59 4.88
C ALA A 75 -1.31 -17.08 5.91
N LYS A 76 -1.61 -16.25 6.92
CA LYS A 76 -2.61 -16.55 7.96
C LYS A 76 -3.98 -16.87 7.36
N HIS A 77 -4.41 -16.08 6.37
CA HIS A 77 -5.73 -16.19 5.75
C HIS A 77 -5.75 -17.06 4.50
N ARG A 78 -4.62 -17.69 4.12
CA ARG A 78 -4.45 -18.51 2.92
C ARG A 78 -4.88 -17.78 1.64
N VAL A 79 -4.63 -16.48 1.60
CA VAL A 79 -4.84 -15.65 0.41
C VAL A 79 -3.68 -15.92 -0.55
N ARG A 80 -4.01 -16.24 -1.80
CA ARG A 80 -2.99 -16.41 -2.84
C ARG A 80 -2.44 -15.03 -3.24
N PRO A 81 -1.10 -14.85 -3.28
CA PRO A 81 -0.48 -13.69 -3.91
C PRO A 81 -0.92 -13.56 -5.38
N THR A 82 -0.73 -12.39 -5.96
CA THR A 82 -1.00 -12.20 -7.39
C THR A 82 -0.05 -13.03 -8.24
N ALA A 83 -0.58 -13.68 -9.28
CA ALA A 83 0.25 -14.41 -10.24
C ALA A 83 1.21 -13.51 -11.02
N LEU A 84 0.96 -12.20 -11.04
CA LEU A 84 1.76 -11.20 -11.77
C LEU A 84 2.92 -10.63 -10.97
N TYR A 85 3.17 -11.11 -9.76
CA TYR A 85 4.28 -10.61 -8.93
C TYR A 85 5.63 -10.53 -9.67
N PRO A 86 6.04 -11.47 -10.56
CA PRO A 86 7.33 -11.35 -11.25
C PRO A 86 7.36 -10.16 -12.23
N VAL A 87 6.23 -9.89 -12.88
CA VAL A 87 6.09 -8.75 -13.81
C VAL A 87 6.13 -7.45 -13.01
N TRP A 88 5.40 -7.38 -11.90
CA TRP A 88 5.41 -6.22 -11.02
C TRP A 88 6.78 -5.96 -10.41
N SER A 89 7.52 -6.99 -10.01
CA SER A 89 8.88 -6.82 -9.50
C SER A 89 9.82 -6.17 -10.51
N VAL A 90 9.77 -6.61 -11.78
CA VAL A 90 10.60 -6.05 -12.85
C VAL A 90 10.20 -4.60 -13.14
N LEU A 91 8.91 -4.32 -13.26
CA LEU A 91 8.40 -2.98 -13.55
C LEU A 91 8.70 -2.00 -12.40
N ALA A 92 8.50 -2.41 -11.15
CA ALA A 92 8.79 -1.62 -9.96
C ALA A 92 10.28 -1.27 -9.85
N THR A 93 11.16 -2.28 -10.00
CA THR A 93 12.62 -2.07 -9.98
C THR A 93 13.05 -1.13 -11.10
N GLY A 94 12.54 -1.34 -12.33
CA GLY A 94 12.86 -0.50 -13.47
C GLY A 94 12.37 0.94 -13.31
N LEU A 95 11.16 1.13 -12.77
CA LEU A 95 10.60 2.45 -12.47
C LEU A 95 11.46 3.18 -11.42
N GLY A 96 11.80 2.52 -10.31
CA GLY A 96 12.63 3.12 -9.27
C GLY A 96 14.02 3.50 -9.79
N TRP A 97 14.70 2.58 -10.48
CA TRP A 97 16.03 2.86 -11.03
C TRP A 97 16.00 3.99 -12.07
N SER A 98 15.07 3.95 -13.02
CA SER A 98 15.01 4.96 -14.10
C SER A 98 14.74 6.37 -13.57
N THR A 99 13.79 6.50 -12.63
CA THR A 99 13.45 7.80 -12.03
C THR A 99 14.59 8.36 -11.17
N ALA A 100 15.31 7.51 -10.44
CA ALA A 100 16.48 7.92 -9.68
C ALA A 100 17.66 8.36 -10.57
N VAL A 101 17.87 7.72 -11.72
CA VAL A 101 18.87 8.15 -12.70
C VAL A 101 18.50 9.49 -13.35
N MET A 102 17.21 9.78 -13.53
CA MET A 102 16.73 11.07 -14.03
C MET A 102 16.95 12.22 -13.04
N GLY A 103 17.08 11.92 -11.74
CA GLY A 103 17.40 12.89 -10.70
C GLY A 103 16.48 12.79 -9.49
N ARG A 104 16.82 13.53 -8.44
CA ARG A 104 16.06 13.57 -7.19
C ARG A 104 14.61 13.95 -7.39
N GLU A 105 14.35 15.00 -8.15
CA GLU A 105 13.00 15.52 -8.40
C GLU A 105 12.11 14.48 -9.08
N ALA A 106 12.65 13.75 -10.07
CA ALA A 106 11.93 12.68 -10.77
C ALA A 106 11.67 11.46 -9.88
N ALA A 107 12.64 11.08 -9.04
CA ALA A 107 12.46 10.00 -8.08
C ALA A 107 11.41 10.33 -7.02
N MET A 108 11.44 11.55 -6.47
CA MET A 108 10.44 12.01 -5.51
C MET A 108 9.06 12.16 -6.17
N ALA A 109 8.98 12.62 -7.43
CA ALA A 109 7.72 12.61 -8.17
C ALA A 109 7.18 11.18 -8.40
N CYS A 110 8.06 10.20 -8.57
CA CYS A 110 7.66 8.79 -8.62
C CYS A 110 7.08 8.32 -7.28
N THR A 111 7.76 8.60 -6.17
CA THR A 111 7.25 8.31 -4.82
C THR A 111 5.89 8.95 -4.61
N GLU A 112 5.77 10.27 -4.80
CA GLU A 112 4.51 11.00 -4.66
C GLU A 112 3.36 10.34 -5.45
N ALA A 113 3.63 9.96 -6.70
CA ALA A 113 2.65 9.34 -7.58
C ALA A 113 2.21 7.94 -7.10
N VAL A 114 3.16 7.13 -6.63
CA VAL A 114 2.90 5.77 -6.12
C VAL A 114 2.09 5.86 -4.83
N GLU A 115 2.55 6.64 -3.86
CA GLU A 115 1.90 6.73 -2.54
C GLU A 115 0.53 7.41 -2.59
N THR A 116 0.31 8.29 -3.57
CA THR A 116 -1.04 8.82 -3.84
C THR A 116 -2.03 7.69 -4.17
N GLU A 117 -1.63 6.72 -5.01
CA GLU A 117 -2.53 5.65 -5.42
C GLU A 117 -2.61 4.53 -4.37
N ILE A 118 -1.51 4.22 -3.68
CA ILE A 118 -1.49 3.25 -2.58
C ILE A 118 -2.31 3.77 -1.39
N GLY A 119 -2.06 5.00 -0.92
CA GLY A 119 -2.85 5.62 0.15
C GLY A 119 -4.33 5.79 -0.22
N GLY A 120 -4.63 6.07 -1.51
CA GLY A 120 -5.99 6.06 -2.04
C GLY A 120 -6.64 4.68 -1.98
N HIS A 121 -5.90 3.62 -2.29
CA HIS A 121 -6.36 2.24 -2.19
C HIS A 121 -6.69 1.85 -0.74
N TYR A 122 -5.81 2.16 0.21
CA TYR A 122 -6.08 1.94 1.64
C TYR A 122 -7.31 2.68 2.13
N ASN A 123 -7.47 3.96 1.78
CA ASN A 123 -8.65 4.73 2.14
C ASN A 123 -9.96 4.09 1.65
N ASN A 124 -9.97 3.60 0.41
CA ASN A 124 -11.12 2.90 -0.14
C ASN A 124 -11.40 1.60 0.61
N GLN A 125 -10.37 0.80 0.94
CA GLN A 125 -10.55 -0.43 1.72
C GLN A 125 -11.13 -0.16 3.11
N ILE A 126 -10.54 0.80 3.84
CA ILE A 126 -10.98 1.18 5.17
C ILE A 126 -12.44 1.63 5.13
N ARG A 127 -12.81 2.49 4.16
CA ARG A 127 -14.19 2.94 4.00
C ARG A 127 -15.15 1.77 3.80
N THR A 128 -14.88 0.87 2.86
CA THR A 128 -15.72 -0.30 2.60
C THR A 128 -15.87 -1.19 3.84
N MET A 129 -14.79 -1.38 4.61
CA MET A 129 -14.85 -2.17 5.85
C MET A 129 -15.70 -1.49 6.93
N LEU A 130 -15.61 -0.17 7.09
CA LEU A 130 -16.42 0.57 8.04
C LEU A 130 -17.91 0.55 7.66
N GLU A 131 -18.23 0.70 6.37
CA GLU A 131 -19.60 0.56 5.87
C GLU A 131 -20.16 -0.85 6.15
N MET A 132 -19.34 -1.90 5.98
CA MET A 132 -19.70 -3.26 6.36
C MET A 132 -19.96 -3.41 7.86
N PHE A 133 -19.14 -2.77 8.70
CA PHE A 133 -19.28 -2.82 10.17
C PHE A 133 -20.56 -2.11 10.63
N GLU A 134 -20.83 -0.92 10.13
CA GLU A 134 -22.05 -0.16 10.43
C GLU A 134 -23.31 -0.96 10.08
N GLN A 135 -23.31 -1.66 8.94
CA GLN A 135 -24.43 -2.54 8.56
C GLN A 135 -24.62 -3.70 9.54
N TRP A 136 -23.54 -4.35 9.97
CA TRP A 136 -23.64 -5.45 10.94
C TRP A 136 -24.11 -4.98 12.30
N GLU A 137 -23.62 -3.84 12.77
CA GLU A 137 -24.02 -3.24 14.04
C GLU A 137 -25.51 -2.84 14.01
N ALA A 138 -25.98 -2.28 12.90
CA ALA A 138 -27.41 -1.97 12.69
C ALA A 138 -28.31 -3.23 12.68
N GLU A 139 -27.78 -4.37 12.24
CA GLU A 139 -28.44 -5.68 12.32
C GLU A 139 -28.31 -6.35 13.71
N GLY A 140 -27.62 -5.71 14.66
CA GLY A 140 -27.40 -6.20 16.02
C GLY A 140 -26.30 -7.27 16.13
N TYR A 141 -25.33 -7.26 15.22
CA TYR A 141 -24.12 -8.09 15.29
C TYR A 141 -22.92 -7.27 15.74
N GLU A 142 -21.98 -7.94 16.41
CA GLU A 142 -20.69 -7.36 16.79
C GLU A 142 -19.63 -7.64 15.72
N VAL A 143 -18.74 -6.66 15.51
CA VAL A 143 -17.55 -6.81 14.66
C VAL A 143 -16.51 -7.65 15.39
N GLY A 144 -15.97 -8.67 14.71
CA GLY A 144 -14.89 -9.49 15.27
C GLY A 144 -13.62 -8.69 15.49
N GLU A 145 -12.91 -8.97 16.59
CA GLU A 145 -11.67 -8.29 16.98
C GLU A 145 -10.60 -8.30 15.86
N GLU A 146 -10.48 -9.40 15.12
CA GLU A 146 -9.53 -9.52 14.01
C GLU A 146 -9.81 -8.52 12.88
N LEU A 147 -11.07 -8.23 12.58
CA LEU A 147 -11.45 -7.25 11.57
C LEU A 147 -11.20 -5.81 12.06
N GLN A 148 -11.39 -5.56 13.36
CA GLN A 148 -11.04 -4.28 13.98
C GLN A 148 -9.52 -4.06 13.95
N GLN A 149 -8.72 -5.08 14.30
CA GLN A 149 -7.26 -5.05 14.21
C GLN A 149 -6.77 -4.85 12.77
N LEU A 150 -7.42 -5.47 11.79
CA LEU A 150 -7.11 -5.24 10.38
C LEU A 150 -7.35 -3.77 10.00
N VAL A 151 -8.49 -3.17 10.35
CA VAL A 151 -8.74 -1.74 10.06
C VAL A 151 -7.73 -0.84 10.75
N GLN A 152 -7.33 -1.11 11.99
CA GLN A 152 -6.28 -0.36 12.67
C GLN A 152 -4.93 -0.47 11.95
N THR A 153 -4.58 -1.68 11.49
CA THR A 153 -3.37 -1.93 10.71
C THR A 153 -3.38 -1.14 9.39
N LEU A 154 -4.48 -1.19 8.65
CA LEU A 154 -4.64 -0.46 7.39
C LEU A 154 -4.58 1.06 7.60
N ARG A 155 -5.15 1.58 8.69
CA ARG A 155 -5.08 3.01 9.02
C ARG A 155 -3.66 3.45 9.31
N ARG A 156 -2.91 2.69 10.12
CA ARG A 156 -1.51 2.99 10.43
C ARG A 156 -0.67 3.04 9.15
N ILE A 157 -0.74 1.99 8.33
CA ILE A 157 0.01 1.89 7.07
C ILE A 157 -0.36 3.04 6.13
N ARG A 158 -1.64 3.32 5.94
CA ARG A 158 -2.09 4.48 5.16
C ARG A 158 -1.47 5.80 5.66
N ASP A 159 -1.45 6.02 6.97
CA ASP A 159 -0.92 7.27 7.52
C ASP A 159 0.61 7.37 7.31
N GLU A 160 1.31 6.24 7.36
CA GLU A 160 2.73 6.12 6.99
C GLU A 160 2.94 6.39 5.48
N GLU A 161 2.07 5.91 4.58
CA GLU A 161 2.15 6.24 3.14
C GLU A 161 1.92 7.72 2.84
N LEU A 162 1.04 8.38 3.60
CA LEU A 162 0.83 9.81 3.47
C LEU A 162 2.07 10.59 3.94
N GLU A 163 2.76 10.09 4.97
CA GLU A 163 4.04 10.65 5.39
C GLU A 163 5.11 10.51 4.28
N HIS A 164 5.20 9.36 3.62
CA HIS A 164 6.09 9.16 2.46
C HIS A 164 5.81 10.16 1.33
N LEU A 165 4.52 10.40 1.04
CA LEU A 165 4.09 11.40 0.07
C LEU A 165 4.55 12.81 0.48
N ASP A 166 4.35 13.20 1.74
CA ASP A 166 4.76 14.51 2.25
C ASP A 166 6.29 14.68 2.15
N HIS A 167 7.06 13.66 2.54
CA HIS A 167 8.51 13.66 2.37
C HIS A 167 8.93 13.85 0.92
N ALA A 168 8.24 13.21 -0.03
CA ALA A 168 8.53 13.37 -1.46
C ALA A 168 8.27 14.81 -1.93
N VAL A 169 7.17 15.42 -1.50
CA VAL A 169 6.85 16.81 -1.81
C VAL A 169 7.89 17.77 -1.22
N ASP A 170 8.29 17.57 0.03
CA ASP A 170 9.31 18.36 0.71
C ASP A 170 10.70 18.19 0.08
N ASN A 171 10.93 17.07 -0.61
CA ASN A 171 12.16 16.79 -1.36
C ASN A 171 12.03 17.08 -2.87
N ASP A 172 11.25 18.10 -3.22
CA ASP A 172 11.17 18.69 -4.55
C ASP A 172 10.48 17.84 -5.63
N ALA A 173 9.60 16.88 -5.26
CA ALA A 173 8.80 16.12 -6.24
C ALA A 173 8.13 17.03 -7.29
N LYS A 174 7.52 18.15 -6.85
CA LYS A 174 6.80 19.10 -7.71
C LYS A 174 7.69 19.83 -8.73
N LYS A 175 9.02 19.77 -8.58
CA LYS A 175 9.98 20.39 -9.50
C LYS A 175 10.41 19.46 -10.65
N ALA A 176 9.92 18.22 -10.71
CA ALA A 176 10.13 17.37 -11.88
C ALA A 176 9.52 18.05 -13.12
N GLU A 177 10.22 18.03 -14.26
CA GLU A 177 9.71 18.65 -15.49
C GLU A 177 9.57 17.63 -16.63
N PRO A 178 8.36 17.41 -17.18
CA PRO A 178 7.05 17.88 -16.71
C PRO A 178 6.44 16.97 -15.62
N HIS A 179 6.26 17.49 -14.41
CA HIS A 179 5.74 16.77 -13.22
C HIS A 179 4.40 16.09 -13.48
N TRP A 180 3.43 16.83 -14.00
CA TRP A 180 2.06 16.33 -14.23
C TRP A 180 2.05 15.13 -15.19
N LEU A 181 2.98 15.09 -16.15
CA LEU A 181 3.05 14.02 -17.14
C LEU A 181 3.68 12.78 -16.52
N LEU A 182 4.79 12.95 -15.80
CA LEU A 182 5.48 11.86 -15.10
C LEU A 182 4.55 11.22 -14.07
N THR A 183 4.01 12.03 -13.15
CA THR A 183 3.09 11.54 -12.12
C THR A 183 1.80 10.98 -12.74
N GLY A 184 1.24 11.62 -13.76
CA GLY A 184 0.05 11.13 -14.46
C GLY A 184 0.25 9.73 -15.08
N ALA A 185 1.40 9.49 -15.72
CA ALA A 185 1.74 8.20 -16.31
C ALA A 185 1.94 7.12 -15.23
N ILE A 186 2.69 7.43 -14.16
CA ILE A 186 2.94 6.49 -13.06
C ILE A 186 1.64 6.12 -12.37
N ARG A 187 0.82 7.12 -12.02
CA ARG A 187 -0.49 6.89 -11.38
C ARG A 187 -1.42 6.03 -12.24
N LEU A 188 -1.42 6.23 -13.56
CA LEU A 188 -2.17 5.37 -14.48
C LEU A 188 -1.67 3.92 -14.43
N GLY A 189 -0.35 3.73 -14.41
CA GLY A 189 0.29 2.42 -14.23
C GLY A 189 -0.12 1.76 -12.91
N CYS A 190 -0.05 2.48 -11.79
CA CYS A 190 -0.46 1.99 -10.46
C CYS A 190 -1.92 1.55 -10.44
N ARG A 191 -2.86 2.35 -10.97
CA ARG A 191 -4.27 1.96 -11.08
C ARG A 191 -4.48 0.71 -11.92
N GLY A 192 -3.74 0.59 -13.03
CA GLY A 192 -3.75 -0.61 -13.86
C GLY A 192 -3.27 -1.83 -13.08
N ALA A 193 -2.14 -1.72 -12.38
CA ALA A 193 -1.57 -2.81 -11.58
C ALA A 193 -2.51 -3.25 -10.44
N ILE A 194 -3.13 -2.29 -9.74
CA ILE A 194 -4.17 -2.55 -8.72
C ILE A 194 -5.33 -3.33 -9.34
N TRP A 195 -5.94 -2.79 -10.41
CA TRP A 195 -7.10 -3.39 -11.05
C TRP A 195 -6.84 -4.81 -11.53
N VAL A 196 -5.66 -5.08 -12.10
CA VAL A 196 -5.31 -6.43 -12.55
C VAL A 196 -5.09 -7.34 -11.33
N SER A 197 -4.33 -6.89 -10.32
CA SER A 197 -3.99 -7.70 -9.14
C SER A 197 -5.19 -8.03 -8.24
N GLU A 198 -6.28 -7.25 -8.31
CA GLU A 198 -7.55 -7.63 -7.67
C GLU A 198 -8.12 -8.96 -8.23
N ARG A 199 -7.80 -9.28 -9.49
CA ARG A 199 -8.43 -10.37 -10.26
C ARG A 199 -7.55 -11.62 -10.37
N VAL A 200 -6.22 -11.49 -10.29
CA VAL A 200 -5.26 -12.58 -10.55
C VAL A 200 -4.17 -12.69 -9.51
#